data_AF-A0A940U3R6-F1
#
_entry.id   AF-A0A940U3R6-F1
#
_cell.length_a   1.000
_cell.length_b   1.000
_cell.length_c   1.000
_cell.angle_alpha   90.00
_cell.angle_beta   90.00
_cell.angle_gamma   90.00
#
_symmetry.space_group_name_H-M   'P 1'
#
loop_
_entity.id
_entity.type
_entity.pdbx_description
1 polymer ?
#
loop_
_entity_poly.entity_id
_entity_poly.type
_entity_poly.pdbx_seq_one_letter_code
_entity_poly.pdbx_strand_id
1 'polypeptide(L)'
;MQARAIKDIPPDGYCGSTPPFADVLPGQWSCKWIKRLFELEITAGIGGGLFGPGNNITRAEMAVFLTRAFLDVGYDARLDGLLNR
;
A
#
# COMPACT_ATOMS: atom_id res chain seq x y z
N MET A 1 2.13 -14.39 13.16
CA MET A 1 2.46 -13.87 11.81
C MET A 1 1.33 -12.96 11.37
N GLN A 2 1.34 -11.68 11.76
CA GLN A 2 0.32 -10.72 11.30
C GLN A 2 0.88 -9.98 10.08
N ALA A 3 0.13 -9.96 8.97
CA ALA A 3 0.53 -9.20 7.79
C ALA A 3 0.31 -7.70 8.03
N ARG A 4 1.24 -6.83 7.59
CA ARG A 4 1.19 -5.37 7.85
C ARG A 4 -0.07 -4.71 7.27
N ALA A 5 -0.67 -5.26 6.22
CA ALA A 5 -1.90 -4.76 5.61
C ALA A 5 -3.17 -5.02 6.45
N ILE A 6 -3.13 -5.93 7.45
CA ILE A 6 -4.27 -6.23 8.32
C ILE A 6 -4.29 -5.34 9.58
N LYS A 7 -3.30 -4.46 9.75
CA LYS A 7 -3.32 -3.46 10.81
C LYS A 7 -4.24 -2.31 10.42
N ASP A 8 -5.46 -2.41 10.93
CA ASP A 8 -6.46 -1.36 11.06
C ASP A 8 -6.93 -0.69 9.76
N ILE A 9 -8.24 -0.50 9.67
CA ILE A 9 -8.88 0.29 8.62
C ILE A 9 -8.35 1.74 8.73
N PRO A 10 -7.80 2.35 7.66
CA PRO A 10 -7.37 3.74 7.70
C PRO A 10 -8.54 4.65 8.12
N PRO A 11 -8.29 5.60 9.03
CA PRO A 11 -9.33 6.49 9.54
C PRO A 11 -9.93 7.34 8.44
N ASP A 12 -11.12 7.89 8.68
CA ASP A 12 -11.71 8.83 7.73
C ASP A 12 -10.88 10.12 7.69
N GLY A 13 -10.75 10.70 6.49
CA GLY A 13 -9.86 11.83 6.26
C GLY A 13 -8.36 11.50 6.19
N TYR A 14 -7.95 10.22 6.22
CA TYR A 14 -6.54 9.81 6.19
C TYR A 14 -5.72 10.39 5.03
N CYS A 15 -6.38 10.58 3.88
CA CYS A 15 -5.76 11.19 2.72
C CYS A 15 -5.44 12.68 2.91
N GLY A 16 -6.18 13.37 3.78
CA GLY A 16 -6.01 14.81 4.05
C GLY A 16 -6.21 15.65 2.80
N SER A 17 -5.31 16.59 2.55
CA SER A 17 -5.25 17.44 1.34
C SER A 17 -4.11 17.06 0.39
N THR A 18 -3.28 16.07 0.74
CA THR A 18 -2.06 15.72 -0.01
C THR A 18 -2.06 14.22 -0.33
N PRO A 19 -2.65 13.85 -1.47
CA PRO A 19 -2.63 12.47 -1.94
C PRO A 19 -1.22 12.12 -2.45
N PRO A 20 -0.80 10.85 -2.36
CA PRO A 20 0.53 10.42 -2.84
C PRO A 20 0.63 10.39 -4.37
N PHE A 21 -0.49 10.40 -5.08
CA PHE A 21 -0.56 10.35 -6.54
C PHE A 21 -1.42 11.50 -7.08
N ALA A 22 -1.05 12.05 -8.22
CA ALA A 22 -1.68 13.25 -8.79
C ALA A 22 -3.09 13.00 -9.34
N ASP A 23 -3.41 11.76 -9.72
CA ASP A 23 -4.71 11.32 -10.23
C ASP A 23 -5.64 10.75 -9.13
N VAL A 24 -5.27 10.96 -7.87
CA VAL A 24 -6.04 10.53 -6.70
C VAL A 24 -6.57 11.78 -6.01
N LEU A 25 -7.88 12.02 -6.07
CA LEU A 25 -8.46 13.17 -5.41
C LEU A 25 -8.55 12.94 -3.89
N PRO A 26 -8.28 13.94 -3.04
CA PRO A 26 -8.24 13.71 -1.59
C PRO A 26 -9.56 13.25 -0.98
N GLY A 27 -10.68 13.69 -1.55
CA GLY A 27 -12.04 13.33 -1.14
C GLY A 27 -12.57 12.01 -1.72
N GLN A 28 -11.82 11.35 -2.61
CA GLN A 28 -12.31 10.09 -3.19
C GLN A 28 -12.21 8.95 -2.17
N TRP A 29 -13.22 8.08 -2.16
CA TRP A 29 -13.33 6.98 -1.19
C TRP A 29 -12.10 6.06 -1.14
N SER A 30 -11.41 5.90 -2.27
CA SER A 30 -10.24 5.04 -2.41
C SER A 30 -8.95 5.69 -1.91
N CYS A 31 -8.87 7.02 -1.75
CA CYS A 31 -7.60 7.67 -1.43
C CYS A 31 -7.00 7.15 -0.11
N LYS A 32 -7.81 6.97 0.93
CA LYS A 32 -7.31 6.51 2.24
C LYS A 32 -6.61 5.15 2.14
N TRP A 33 -7.12 4.27 1.29
CA TRP A 33 -6.55 2.95 1.04
C TRP A 33 -5.29 3.04 0.17
N ILE A 34 -5.34 3.82 -0.91
CA ILE A 34 -4.21 4.01 -1.81
C ILE A 34 -3.01 4.61 -1.07
N LYS A 35 -3.25 5.62 -0.24
CA LYS A 35 -2.23 6.22 0.63
C LYS A 35 -1.62 5.20 1.56
N ARG A 36 -2.44 4.37 2.21
CA ARG A 36 -1.94 3.31 3.08
C ARG A 36 -1.10 2.29 2.33
N LEU A 37 -1.52 1.87 1.14
CA LEU A 37 -0.75 0.94 0.31
C LEU A 37 0.60 1.53 -0.12
N PHE A 38 0.64 2.84 -0.39
CA PHE A 38 1.87 3.56 -0.74
C PHE A 38 2.84 3.61 0.45
N GLU A 39 2.37 3.99 1.64
CA GLU A 39 3.19 4.04 2.85
C GLU A 39 3.70 2.68 3.32
N LEU A 40 2.96 1.60 2.98
CA LEU A 40 3.39 0.22 3.22
C LEU A 40 4.29 -0.32 2.10
N GLU A 41 4.64 0.50 1.11
CA GLU A 41 5.48 0.15 -0.04
C GLU A 41 4.91 -1.02 -0.87
N ILE A 42 3.60 -1.26 -0.77
CA ILE A 42 2.91 -2.30 -1.53
C ILE A 42 2.75 -1.83 -2.99
N THR A 43 2.52 -0.52 -3.19
CA THR A 43 2.36 0.10 -4.50
C THR A 43 3.24 1.32 -4.67
N ALA A 44 3.82 1.47 -5.87
CA ALA A 44 4.50 2.68 -6.32
C ALA A 44 3.71 3.41 -7.42
N GLY A 45 2.47 2.97 -7.69
CA GLY A 45 1.68 3.45 -8.82
C GLY A 45 2.15 2.89 -10.16
N ILE A 46 1.66 3.50 -11.25
CA ILE A 46 1.97 3.11 -12.64
C ILE A 46 3.12 3.92 -13.25
N GLY A 47 3.77 4.78 -12.45
CA GLY A 47 4.79 5.71 -12.90
C GLY A 47 4.26 7.12 -13.17
N GLY A 48 5.17 8.08 -13.35
CA GLY A 48 4.82 9.48 -13.60
C GLY A 48 4.06 10.18 -12.46
N GLY A 49 4.09 9.63 -11.24
CA GLY A 49 3.33 10.15 -10.10
C GLY A 49 1.83 9.79 -10.13
N LEU A 50 1.45 8.78 -10.91
CA LEU A 50 0.06 8.34 -11.09
C LEU A 50 -0.20 6.97 -10.46
N PHE A 51 -1.43 6.76 -9.99
CA PHE A 51 -1.91 5.47 -9.49
C PHE A 51 -2.69 4.68 -10.55
N GLY A 52 -3.49 5.35 -11.37
CA GLY A 52 -4.38 4.74 -12.37
C GLY A 52 -5.64 4.08 -11.76
N PRO A 53 -6.44 4.76 -10.92
CA PRO A 53 -7.56 4.13 -10.21
C PRO A 53 -8.68 3.58 -11.12
N GLY A 54 -8.77 4.07 -12.37
CA GLY A 54 -9.73 3.58 -13.37
C GLY A 54 -9.16 2.51 -14.31
N ASN A 55 -7.88 2.17 -14.18
CA ASN A 55 -7.25 1.19 -15.06
C ASN A 55 -7.57 -0.23 -14.62
N ASN A 56 -7.63 -1.14 -15.59
CA ASN A 56 -7.72 -2.56 -15.29
C ASN A 56 -6.40 -3.06 -14.70
N ILE A 57 -6.50 -3.81 -13.61
CA ILE A 57 -5.37 -4.48 -12.98
C ILE A 57 -5.25 -5.90 -13.56
N THR A 58 -4.06 -6.24 -14.04
CA THR A 58 -3.74 -7.59 -14.50
C THR A 58 -3.56 -8.55 -13.33
N ARG A 59 -3.73 -9.85 -13.57
CA ARG A 59 -3.49 -10.88 -12.55
C ARG A 59 -2.05 -10.86 -12.01
N ALA A 60 -1.09 -10.49 -12.85
CA ALA A 60 0.31 -10.38 -12.46
C ALA A 60 0.52 -9.22 -11.49
N GLU A 61 -0.04 -8.04 -11.76
CA GLU A 61 0.02 -6.89 -10.85
C GLU A 61 -0.67 -7.16 -9.51
N MET A 62 -1.81 -7.85 -9.53
CA MET A 62 -2.46 -8.29 -8.30
C MET A 62 -1.58 -9.26 -7.50
N ALA A 63 -0.90 -10.20 -8.16
CA ALA A 63 0.03 -11.10 -7.50
C ALA A 63 1.22 -10.37 -6.85
N VAL A 64 1.72 -9.29 -7.48
CA VAL A 64 2.75 -8.43 -6.90
C VAL A 64 2.24 -7.75 -5.62
N PHE A 65 1.04 -7.18 -5.63
CA PHE A 65 0.45 -6.58 -4.43
C PHE A 65 0.31 -7.59 -3.28
N LEU A 66 -0.20 -8.79 -3.57
CA LEU A 66 -0.31 -9.84 -2.57
C LEU A 66 1.05 -10.29 -2.03
N THR A 67 2.04 -10.44 -2.91
CA THR A 67 3.40 -10.83 -2.53
C THR A 67 4.03 -9.79 -1.60
N ARG A 68 3.92 -8.49 -1.92
CA ARG A 68 4.43 -7.42 -1.05
C ARG A 68 3.67 -7.32 0.25
N ALA A 69 2.34 -7.45 0.21
CA ALA A 69 1.50 -7.36 1.40
C ALA A 69 1.73 -8.49 2.41
N PHE A 70 1.97 -9.72 1.94
CA PHE A 70 2.00 -10.92 2.78
C PHE A 70 3.36 -11.59 2.92
N LEU A 71 4.24 -11.49 1.92
CA LEU A 71 5.48 -12.28 1.84
C LEU A 71 6.74 -11.44 2.09
N ASP A 72 6.85 -10.27 1.46
CA ASP A 72 8.06 -9.44 1.53
C ASP A 72 8.28 -8.82 2.93
N VAL A 73 7.17 -8.46 3.56
CA VAL A 73 7.08 -7.93 4.93
C VAL A 73 7.42 -8.96 6.03
N GLY A 74 7.64 -10.23 5.67
CA GLY A 74 7.87 -11.33 6.62
C GLY A 74 9.35 -11.62 6.93
N TYR A 75 10.30 -11.09 6.14
CA TYR A 75 11.72 -11.35 6.36
C TYR A 75 12.41 -10.30 7.24
N ASP A 76 12.04 -9.01 7.14
CA ASP A 76 12.68 -7.95 7.96
C ASP A 76 12.29 -8.06 9.45
N ALA A 77 10.99 -8.20 9.75
CA ALA A 77 10.46 -8.20 11.11
C ALA A 77 10.80 -9.50 11.85
N ARG A 78 11.18 -10.55 11.11
CA ARG A 78 11.69 -11.79 11.68
C ARG A 78 13.19 -11.71 11.95
N LEU A 79 13.96 -10.95 11.17
CA LEU A 79 15.40 -10.76 11.40
C LEU A 79 15.71 -9.70 12.46
N ASP A 80 14.90 -8.64 12.59
CA ASP A 80 15.06 -7.67 13.68
C ASP A 80 14.87 -8.29 15.07
N GLY A 81 14.00 -9.32 15.16
CA GLY A 81 13.83 -10.13 16.37
C GLY A 81 14.82 -11.28 16.55
N LEU A 82 15.66 -11.56 15.54
CA LEU A 82 16.66 -12.64 15.55
C LEU A 82 18.10 -12.12 15.59
N LEU A 83 18.37 -10.89 15.18
CA LEU A 83 19.69 -10.25 15.23
C LEU A 83 19.88 -9.40 16.49
N ASN A 84 18.83 -9.19 17.29
CA ASN A 84 18.87 -8.46 18.55
C ASN A 84 18.36 -9.32 19.72
N ARG A 85 18.78 -10.58 19.75
CA ARG A 85 18.64 -11.54 20.85
C ARG A 85 19.92 -12.33 21.05
#